data_AF-A0A527W1H6-F1
#
_entry.id   AF-A0A527W1H6-F1
#
_cell.length_a   1.000
_cell.length_b   1.000
_cell.length_c   1.000
_cell.angle_alpha   90.00
_cell.angle_beta   90.00
_cell.angle_gamma   90.00
#
_symmetry.space_group_name_H-M   'P 1'
#
loop_
_entity.id
_entity.type
_entity.pdbx_description
1 polymer ?
#
loop_
_entity_poly.entity_id
_entity_poly.type
_entity_poly.pdbx_seq_one_letter_code
_entity_poly.pdbx_strand_id
1 'polypeptide(L)'
;VPLTLLILAVLFAVQRFGTGGVGLVFGPVTAIWFLAIGLSGLKHIIADPEILWAISPHYIVAFFINSPDVSFVTVGAVFLAVTGAEALYADLGHFGRKPIVLAWLAIVFPCLLLNYAGQGAYVLAKGGTVGHPFFEMNEGWALVPMVVLATAATVIASQAVISGAYSLTRQAVQLNMLPRLEILHTSEKQSGQVYMPRVNMLLALVVMLLVVGFGESSKLASAYGISVTGNMLVTTTLLFIVMTRIWRWNIWPAVALTVVFALIDIGFFASNIVKVFEGGWASLAVAFAIILGMWTWVRGSRYLFDKTRRNEIPLDFLAANLLKKKPQLVSGTAVFLTSDPLSAPTALMHSL
;
A
#
# COMPACT_ATOMS: atom_id res chain seq x y z
N VAL A 1 -8.95 -9.10 20.66
CA VAL A 1 -7.66 -9.69 20.22
C VAL A 1 -7.79 -11.13 19.70
N PRO A 2 -8.30 -12.14 20.46
CA PRO A 2 -8.26 -13.53 20.01
C PRO A 2 -9.03 -13.80 18.70
N LEU A 3 -10.24 -13.23 18.59
CA LEU A 3 -11.05 -13.34 17.37
C LEU A 3 -10.36 -12.69 16.16
N THR A 4 -9.70 -11.54 16.35
CA THR A 4 -8.93 -10.86 15.32
C THR A 4 -7.78 -11.74 14.81
N LEU A 5 -7.05 -12.40 15.72
CA LEU A 5 -5.98 -13.32 15.35
C LEU A 5 -6.51 -14.53 14.56
N LEU A 6 -7.68 -15.06 14.93
CA LEU A 6 -8.33 -16.13 14.17
C LEU A 6 -8.68 -15.68 12.76
N ILE A 7 -9.30 -14.51 12.61
CA ILE A 7 -9.64 -13.94 11.29
C ILE A 7 -8.37 -13.75 10.44
N LEU A 8 -7.30 -13.20 11.03
CA LEU A 8 -6.03 -13.01 10.35
C LEU A 8 -5.38 -14.34 9.96
N ALA A 9 -5.39 -15.34 10.84
CA ALA A 9 -4.85 -16.66 10.55
C ALA A 9 -5.56 -17.31 9.36
N VAL A 10 -6.90 -17.23 9.33
CA VAL A 10 -7.71 -17.71 8.21
C VAL A 10 -7.39 -16.92 6.93
N LEU A 11 -7.34 -15.58 7.03
CA LEU A 11 -7.02 -14.69 5.91
C LEU A 11 -5.67 -15.07 5.27
N PHE A 12 -4.61 -15.17 6.08
CA PHE A 12 -3.26 -15.48 5.63
C PHE A 12 -3.11 -16.93 5.14
N ALA A 13 -3.87 -17.88 5.69
CA ALA A 13 -3.88 -19.28 5.23
C ALA A 13 -4.54 -19.44 3.86
N VAL A 14 -5.58 -18.66 3.56
CA VAL A 14 -6.32 -18.73 2.29
C VAL A 14 -5.55 -18.08 1.12
N GLN A 15 -4.53 -17.26 1.40
CA GLN A 15 -3.76 -16.55 0.35
C GLN A 15 -3.18 -17.46 -0.74
N ARG A 16 -2.81 -18.70 -0.39
CA ARG A 16 -2.23 -19.68 -1.32
C ARG A 16 -3.17 -20.06 -2.48
N PHE A 17 -4.48 -19.89 -2.30
CA PHE A 17 -5.48 -20.21 -3.32
C PHE A 17 -5.64 -19.10 -4.37
N GLY A 18 -4.94 -17.97 -4.19
CA GLY A 18 -4.96 -16.84 -5.11
C GLY A 18 -6.26 -16.04 -5.08
N THR A 19 -6.27 -14.94 -5.82
CA THR A 19 -7.40 -13.99 -5.90
C THR A 19 -8.33 -14.25 -7.10
N GLY A 20 -7.96 -15.17 -7.99
CA GLY A 20 -8.63 -15.39 -9.28
C GLY A 20 -10.11 -15.74 -9.19
N GLY A 21 -10.51 -16.63 -8.27
CA GLY A 21 -11.91 -17.01 -8.07
C GLY A 21 -12.70 -16.05 -7.18
N VAL A 22 -12.01 -15.33 -6.29
CA VAL A 22 -12.67 -14.52 -5.24
C VAL A 22 -13.01 -13.10 -5.71
N GLY A 23 -12.29 -12.59 -6.72
CA GLY A 23 -12.54 -11.27 -7.30
C GLY A 23 -13.97 -11.08 -7.83
N LEU A 24 -14.64 -12.16 -8.26
CA LEU A 24 -16.03 -12.11 -8.74
C LEU A 24 -17.04 -11.84 -7.61
N VAL A 25 -16.70 -12.24 -6.38
CA VAL A 25 -17.53 -12.05 -5.18
C VAL A 25 -17.18 -10.74 -4.48
N PHE A 26 -15.91 -10.30 -4.56
CA PHE A 26 -15.44 -9.09 -3.89
C PHE A 26 -16.11 -7.81 -4.41
N GLY A 27 -16.30 -7.68 -5.72
CA GLY A 27 -16.94 -6.51 -6.31
C GLY A 27 -18.37 -6.28 -5.77
N PRO A 28 -19.28 -7.26 -5.90
CA PRO A 28 -20.64 -7.16 -5.38
C PRO A 28 -20.71 -6.90 -3.87
N VAL A 29 -19.91 -7.61 -3.06
CA VAL A 29 -19.89 -7.41 -1.60
C VAL A 29 -19.45 -5.98 -1.23
N THR A 30 -18.43 -5.47 -1.92
CA THR A 30 -17.94 -4.10 -1.71
C THR A 30 -18.97 -3.05 -2.14
N ALA A 31 -19.69 -3.29 -3.25
CA ALA A 31 -20.78 -2.41 -3.68
C ALA A 31 -21.94 -2.38 -2.67
N ILE A 32 -22.34 -3.56 -2.16
CA ILE A 32 -23.37 -3.66 -1.12
C ILE A 32 -22.93 -2.94 0.16
N TRP A 33 -21.67 -3.10 0.57
CA TRP A 33 -21.11 -2.39 1.72
C TRP A 33 -21.23 -0.86 1.56
N PHE A 34 -20.76 -0.30 0.44
CA PHE A 34 -20.83 1.15 0.22
C PHE A 34 -22.28 1.65 0.16
N LEU A 35 -23.16 0.95 -0.54
CA LEU A 35 -24.57 1.32 -0.60
C LEU A 35 -25.24 1.26 0.78
N ALA A 36 -24.94 0.24 1.59
CA ALA A 36 -25.49 0.10 2.93
C ALA A 36 -25.08 1.25 3.85
N ILE A 37 -23.79 1.62 3.89
CA ILE A 37 -23.33 2.76 4.70
C ILE A 37 -23.86 4.10 4.17
N GLY A 38 -23.98 4.24 2.84
CA GLY A 38 -24.54 5.45 2.21
C GLY A 38 -26.02 5.64 2.58
N LEU A 39 -26.83 4.57 2.52
CA LEU A 39 -28.24 4.60 2.93
C LEU A 39 -28.40 4.85 4.44
N SER A 40 -27.57 4.24 5.27
CA SER A 40 -27.53 4.50 6.72
C SER A 40 -27.24 5.97 7.02
N GLY A 41 -26.24 6.54 6.33
CA GLY A 41 -25.88 7.95 6.50
C GLY A 41 -26.99 8.89 6.03
N LEU A 42 -27.59 8.61 4.87
CA LEU A 42 -28.68 9.39 4.30
C LEU A 42 -29.88 9.48 5.25
N LYS A 43 -30.25 8.40 5.95
CA LYS A 43 -31.32 8.40 6.95
C LYS A 43 -31.10 9.45 8.04
N HIS A 44 -29.86 9.62 8.52
CA HIS A 44 -29.52 10.57 9.57
C HIS A 44 -29.43 12.00 9.03
N ILE A 45 -28.95 12.19 7.80
CA ILE A 45 -28.96 13.50 7.13
C ILE A 45 -30.39 14.01 6.93
N ILE A 46 -31.34 13.13 6.58
CA ILE A 46 -32.76 13.52 6.44
C ILE A 46 -33.34 13.96 7.79
N ALA A 47 -32.91 13.35 8.89
CA ALA A 47 -33.37 13.71 10.23
C ALA A 47 -32.78 15.04 10.72
N ASP A 48 -31.53 15.34 10.35
CA ASP A 48 -30.86 16.61 10.68
C ASP A 48 -30.12 17.18 9.46
N PRO A 49 -30.83 17.92 8.58
CA PRO A 49 -30.26 18.47 7.35
C PRO A 49 -29.22 19.57 7.59
N GLU A 50 -29.13 20.14 8.81
CA GLU A 50 -28.19 21.21 9.12
C GLU A 50 -26.73 20.76 8.95
N ILE A 51 -26.46 19.46 9.05
CA ILE A 51 -25.13 18.90 8.83
C ILE A 51 -24.56 19.24 7.44
N LEU A 52 -25.40 19.51 6.44
CA LEU A 52 -24.94 19.86 5.09
C LEU A 52 -24.19 21.20 5.05
N TRP A 53 -24.41 22.08 6.04
CA TRP A 53 -23.64 23.30 6.18
C TRP A 53 -22.15 23.02 6.46
N ALA A 54 -21.81 21.84 7.01
CA ALA A 54 -20.43 21.43 7.31
C ALA A 54 -19.51 21.42 6.07
N ILE A 55 -20.06 21.41 4.85
CA ILE A 55 -19.30 21.52 3.60
C ILE A 55 -18.59 22.88 3.49
N SER A 56 -19.13 23.92 4.13
CA SER A 56 -18.58 25.25 3.98
C SER A 56 -17.25 25.41 4.76
N PRO A 57 -16.18 25.91 4.13
CA PRO A 57 -14.85 26.04 4.74
C PRO A 57 -14.79 26.90 6.00
N HIS A 58 -15.81 27.72 6.28
CA HIS A 58 -15.86 28.54 7.48
C HIS A 58 -15.73 27.72 8.77
N TYR A 59 -16.29 26.50 8.83
CA TYR A 59 -16.23 25.67 10.04
C TYR A 59 -14.81 25.21 10.36
N ILE A 60 -14.04 24.78 9.35
CA ILE A 60 -12.67 24.37 9.59
C ILE A 60 -11.80 25.57 9.99
N VAL A 61 -11.99 26.73 9.37
CA VAL A 61 -11.28 27.97 9.74
C VAL A 61 -11.64 28.40 11.17
N ALA A 62 -12.92 28.41 11.52
CA ALA A 62 -13.38 28.73 12.87
C ALA A 62 -12.84 27.75 13.91
N PHE A 63 -12.76 26.45 13.57
CA PHE A 63 -12.20 25.43 14.44
C PHE A 63 -10.70 25.65 14.71
N PHE A 64 -9.92 26.00 13.69
CA PHE A 64 -8.51 26.36 13.86
C PHE A 64 -8.30 27.60 14.72
N ILE A 65 -9.15 28.63 14.57
CA ILE A 65 -9.04 29.87 15.34
C ILE A 65 -9.45 29.66 16.80
N ASN A 66 -10.56 28.95 17.03
CA ASN A 66 -11.15 28.81 18.36
C ASN A 66 -10.50 27.69 19.19
N SER A 67 -9.85 26.72 18.56
CA SER A 67 -9.26 25.55 19.24
C SER A 67 -7.98 25.07 18.55
N PRO A 68 -6.92 25.88 18.52
CA PRO A 68 -5.69 25.59 17.76
C PRO A 68 -5.05 24.25 18.18
N ASP A 69 -4.93 23.98 19.48
CA ASP A 69 -4.28 22.75 19.97
C ASP A 69 -5.04 21.48 19.57
N VAL A 70 -6.36 21.49 19.74
CA VAL A 70 -7.23 20.35 19.41
C VAL A 70 -7.35 20.17 17.90
N SER A 71 -7.44 21.27 17.15
CA SER A 71 -7.56 21.24 15.69
C SER A 71 -6.33 20.62 15.04
N PHE A 72 -5.13 20.94 15.53
CA PHE A 72 -3.90 20.35 15.03
C PHE A 72 -3.86 18.83 15.18
N VAL A 73 -4.26 18.30 16.34
CA VAL A 73 -4.33 16.84 16.59
C VAL A 73 -5.45 16.18 15.77
N THR A 74 -6.58 16.87 15.64
CA THR A 74 -7.76 16.37 14.91
C THR A 74 -7.49 16.21 13.42
N VAL A 75 -6.77 17.15 12.81
CA VAL A 75 -6.37 17.07 11.38
C VAL A 75 -5.61 15.77 11.09
N GLY A 76 -4.70 15.36 11.98
CA GLY A 76 -3.98 14.10 11.84
C GLY A 76 -4.86 12.87 12.00
N ALA A 77 -5.97 12.96 12.73
CA ALA A 77 -6.97 11.88 12.82
C ALA A 77 -7.87 11.83 11.56
N VAL A 78 -8.32 12.98 11.06
CA VAL A 78 -9.11 13.09 9.83
C VAL A 78 -8.36 12.52 8.63
N PHE A 79 -7.04 12.69 8.59
CA PHE A 79 -6.19 12.12 7.54
C PHE A 79 -6.41 10.62 7.33
N LEU A 80 -6.69 9.86 8.41
CA LEU A 80 -6.94 8.41 8.34
C LEU A 80 -8.11 8.07 7.40
N ALA A 81 -9.07 8.99 7.22
CA ALA A 81 -10.19 8.83 6.29
C ALA A 81 -9.79 8.88 4.81
N VAL A 82 -8.63 9.47 4.48
CA VAL A 82 -8.12 9.63 3.10
C VAL A 82 -7.14 8.50 2.73
N THR A 83 -6.68 7.74 3.72
CA THR A 83 -5.75 6.63 3.50
C THR A 83 -6.37 5.54 2.63
N GLY A 84 -5.56 4.91 1.77
CA GLY A 84 -6.00 3.96 0.75
C GLY A 84 -6.13 4.54 -0.65
N ALA A 85 -6.12 5.87 -0.82
CA ALA A 85 -6.05 6.49 -2.14
C ALA A 85 -4.74 6.15 -2.87
N GLU A 86 -3.65 5.93 -2.14
CA GLU A 86 -2.36 5.45 -2.65
C GLU A 86 -2.45 4.03 -3.23
N ALA A 87 -3.33 3.17 -2.68
CA ALA A 87 -3.52 1.81 -3.17
C ALA A 87 -4.21 1.79 -4.54
N LEU A 88 -5.08 2.76 -4.82
CA LEU A 88 -5.70 2.93 -6.15
C LEU A 88 -4.65 3.11 -7.25
N TYR A 89 -3.52 3.76 -6.94
CA TYR A 89 -2.43 3.93 -7.90
C TYR A 89 -1.64 2.65 -8.14
N ALA A 90 -1.45 1.82 -7.11
CA ALA A 90 -0.83 0.51 -7.25
C ALA A 90 -1.64 -0.40 -8.19
N ASP A 91 -2.98 -0.26 -8.16
CA ASP A 91 -3.92 -1.07 -8.94
C ASP A 91 -4.23 -0.51 -10.35
N LEU A 92 -3.70 0.66 -10.72
CA LEU A 92 -3.83 1.21 -12.08
C LEU A 92 -3.27 0.25 -13.14
N GLY A 93 -2.25 -0.53 -12.79
CA GLY A 93 -1.65 -1.53 -13.69
C GLY A 93 -2.59 -2.71 -14.01
N HIS A 94 -3.59 -2.98 -13.16
CA HIS A 94 -4.50 -4.13 -13.32
C HIS A 94 -5.84 -3.75 -13.92
N PHE A 95 -6.44 -2.63 -13.51
CA PHE A 95 -7.79 -2.23 -13.93
C PHE A 95 -7.81 -1.06 -14.91
N GLY A 96 -6.74 -0.27 -14.98
CA GLY A 96 -6.67 0.95 -15.76
C GLY A 96 -7.45 2.12 -15.16
N ARG A 97 -7.23 3.32 -15.71
CA ARG A 97 -7.75 4.58 -15.14
C ARG A 97 -9.28 4.70 -15.15
N LYS A 98 -9.93 4.36 -16.27
CA LYS A 98 -11.37 4.64 -16.47
C LYS A 98 -12.26 3.88 -15.47
N PRO A 99 -12.11 2.56 -15.27
CA PRO A 99 -12.94 1.83 -14.31
C PRO A 99 -12.77 2.34 -12.88
N ILE A 100 -11.53 2.65 -12.47
CA ILE A 100 -11.23 3.19 -11.14
C ILE A 100 -11.96 4.52 -10.89
N VAL A 101 -11.83 5.47 -11.83
CA VAL A 101 -12.46 6.78 -11.70
C VAL A 101 -13.99 6.68 -11.66
N LEU A 102 -14.58 5.83 -12.50
CA LEU A 102 -16.03 5.63 -12.51
C LEU A 102 -16.53 4.99 -11.21
N ALA A 103 -15.91 3.91 -10.75
CA ALA A 103 -16.30 3.26 -9.49
C ALA A 103 -16.15 4.21 -8.29
N TRP A 104 -15.06 4.99 -8.26
CA TRP A 104 -14.81 5.97 -7.21
C TRP A 104 -15.87 7.07 -7.20
N LEU A 105 -16.06 7.77 -8.32
CA LEU A 105 -16.94 8.95 -8.37
C LEU A 105 -18.43 8.59 -8.36
N ALA A 106 -18.83 7.43 -8.90
CA ALA A 106 -20.24 7.06 -8.99
C ALA A 106 -20.78 6.37 -7.73
N ILE A 107 -19.94 5.62 -7.01
CA ILE A 107 -20.40 4.79 -5.88
C ILE A 107 -19.64 5.13 -4.60
N VAL A 108 -18.33 4.94 -4.59
CA VAL A 108 -17.53 4.97 -3.35
C VAL A 108 -17.56 6.35 -2.69
N PHE A 109 -17.20 7.39 -3.45
CA PHE A 109 -17.13 8.77 -2.96
C PHE A 109 -18.49 9.29 -2.43
N PRO A 110 -19.61 9.21 -3.18
CA PRO A 110 -20.89 9.68 -2.67
C PRO A 110 -21.37 8.89 -1.44
N CYS A 111 -21.17 7.56 -1.41
CA CYS A 111 -21.56 6.75 -0.24
C CYS A 111 -20.73 7.10 1.00
N LEU A 112 -19.43 7.34 0.86
CA LEU A 112 -18.57 7.76 1.96
C LEU A 112 -18.97 9.15 2.49
N LEU A 113 -19.26 10.09 1.59
CA LEU A 113 -19.70 11.43 1.97
C LEU A 113 -21.02 11.37 2.76
N LEU A 114 -22.00 10.60 2.28
CA LEU A 114 -23.26 10.37 2.98
C LEU A 114 -23.06 9.71 4.34
N ASN A 115 -22.18 8.70 4.42
CA ASN A 115 -21.85 8.06 5.70
C ASN A 115 -21.24 9.06 6.68
N TYR A 116 -20.19 9.80 6.30
CA TYR A 116 -19.53 10.76 7.21
C TYR A 116 -20.46 11.89 7.65
N ALA A 117 -21.21 12.49 6.74
CA ALA A 117 -22.21 13.49 7.09
C ALA A 117 -23.32 12.89 7.99
N GLY A 118 -23.78 11.67 7.70
CA GLY A 118 -24.72 10.96 8.56
C GLY A 118 -24.20 10.71 9.98
N GLN A 119 -22.91 10.38 10.15
CA GLN A 119 -22.33 10.25 11.49
C GLN A 119 -22.28 11.60 12.20
N GLY A 120 -21.94 12.68 11.49
CA GLY A 120 -21.97 14.03 12.03
C GLY A 120 -23.36 14.43 12.53
N ALA A 121 -24.40 14.21 11.71
CA ALA A 121 -25.79 14.43 12.09
C ALA A 121 -26.20 13.61 13.33
N TYR A 122 -25.82 12.34 13.37
CA TYR A 122 -26.09 11.48 14.52
C TYR A 122 -25.42 11.99 15.81
N VAL A 123 -24.16 12.42 15.72
CA VAL A 123 -23.40 12.99 16.86
C VAL A 123 -24.07 14.26 17.38
N LEU A 124 -24.50 15.16 16.48
CA LEU A 124 -25.18 16.40 16.84
C LEU A 124 -26.52 16.12 17.53
N ALA A 125 -27.32 15.21 16.98
CA ALA A 125 -28.61 14.81 17.54
C ALA A 125 -28.50 14.18 18.95
N LYS A 126 -27.34 13.62 19.31
CA LYS A 126 -27.06 13.03 20.63
C LYS A 126 -26.34 13.98 21.60
N GLY A 127 -26.19 15.27 21.25
CA GLY A 127 -25.52 16.25 22.12
C GLY A 127 -23.99 16.10 22.15
N GLY A 128 -23.39 15.53 21.10
CA GLY A 128 -21.94 15.56 20.88
C GLY A 128 -21.12 14.45 21.55
N THR A 129 -21.70 13.61 22.41
CA THR A 129 -20.99 12.54 23.12
C THR A 129 -21.49 11.16 22.70
N VAL A 130 -20.70 10.48 21.86
CA VAL A 130 -20.97 9.13 21.33
C VAL A 130 -19.68 8.33 21.30
N GLY A 131 -19.73 7.04 21.66
CA GLY A 131 -18.54 6.20 21.76
C GLY A 131 -18.11 5.65 20.40
N HIS A 132 -19.04 4.98 19.72
CA HIS A 132 -18.84 4.38 18.41
C HIS A 132 -19.95 4.80 17.45
N PRO A 133 -19.87 6.02 16.87
CA PRO A 133 -20.94 6.60 16.07
C PRO A 133 -21.44 5.66 14.97
N PHE A 134 -20.53 4.98 14.27
CA PHE A 134 -20.86 4.05 13.19
C PHE A 134 -21.78 2.89 13.62
N PHE A 135 -21.51 2.27 14.77
CA PHE A 135 -22.31 1.14 15.25
C PHE A 135 -23.58 1.61 15.95
N GLU A 136 -23.48 2.70 16.72
CA GLU A 136 -24.61 3.29 17.44
C GLU A 136 -25.69 3.85 16.49
N MET A 137 -25.30 4.45 15.36
CA MET A 137 -26.29 4.91 14.37
C MET A 137 -27.07 3.76 13.71
N ASN A 138 -26.54 2.53 13.77
CA ASN A 138 -27.11 1.31 13.17
C ASN A 138 -27.72 0.37 14.22
N GLU A 139 -28.09 0.89 15.40
CA GLU A 139 -28.67 0.10 16.49
C GLU A 139 -29.94 -0.69 16.10
N GLY A 140 -30.20 -1.77 16.85
CA GLY A 140 -31.33 -2.67 16.61
C GLY A 140 -31.01 -3.78 15.62
N TRP A 141 -31.93 -4.07 14.70
CA TRP A 141 -31.80 -5.19 13.76
C TRP A 141 -30.69 -5.00 12.71
N ALA A 142 -30.33 -3.74 12.39
CA ALA A 142 -29.35 -3.41 11.36
C ALA A 142 -27.88 -3.61 11.82
N LEU A 143 -27.63 -3.67 13.13
CA LEU A 143 -26.29 -3.78 13.70
C LEU A 143 -25.57 -5.05 13.25
N VAL A 144 -26.23 -6.21 13.40
CA VAL A 144 -25.61 -7.51 13.07
C VAL A 144 -25.28 -7.62 11.58
N PRO A 145 -26.20 -7.33 10.63
CA PRO A 145 -25.86 -7.26 9.21
C PRO A 145 -24.71 -6.29 8.89
N MET A 146 -24.69 -5.12 9.53
CA MET A 146 -23.65 -4.11 9.29
C MET A 146 -22.27 -4.59 9.78
N VAL A 147 -22.20 -5.26 10.93
CA VAL A 147 -20.96 -5.86 11.45
C VAL A 147 -20.44 -6.96 10.51
N VAL A 148 -21.33 -7.80 9.98
CA VAL A 148 -20.95 -8.84 9.01
C VAL A 148 -20.41 -8.22 7.72
N LEU A 149 -21.10 -7.21 7.16
CA LEU A 149 -20.63 -6.50 5.96
C LEU A 149 -19.31 -5.76 6.21
N ALA A 150 -19.16 -5.10 7.36
CA ALA A 150 -17.92 -4.42 7.73
C ALA A 150 -16.74 -5.41 7.83
N THR A 151 -16.99 -6.58 8.42
CA THR A 151 -15.98 -7.65 8.52
C THR A 151 -15.58 -8.17 7.14
N ALA A 152 -16.56 -8.42 6.27
CA ALA A 152 -16.31 -8.84 4.90
C ALA A 152 -15.53 -7.78 4.10
N ALA A 153 -15.93 -6.51 4.19
CA ALA A 153 -15.23 -5.40 3.55
C ALA A 153 -13.79 -5.25 4.06
N THR A 154 -13.56 -5.41 5.36
CA THR A 154 -12.21 -5.36 5.97
C THR A 154 -11.32 -6.49 5.49
N VAL A 155 -11.88 -7.71 5.35
CA VAL A 155 -11.20 -8.86 4.76
C VAL A 155 -10.80 -8.56 3.31
N ILE A 156 -11.73 -8.05 2.49
CA ILE A 156 -11.49 -7.68 1.09
C ILE A 156 -10.40 -6.60 0.97
N ALA A 157 -10.49 -5.55 1.77
CA ALA A 157 -9.48 -4.49 1.80
C ALA A 157 -8.09 -5.03 2.15
N SER A 158 -8.01 -5.93 3.13
CA SER A 158 -6.74 -6.59 3.51
C SER A 158 -6.16 -7.42 2.36
N GLN A 159 -7.00 -8.08 1.55
CA GLN A 159 -6.55 -8.83 0.37
C GLN A 159 -5.88 -7.95 -0.68
N ALA A 160 -6.46 -6.78 -0.96
CA ALA A 160 -5.90 -5.83 -1.92
C ALA A 160 -4.50 -5.39 -1.48
N VAL A 161 -4.33 -5.04 -0.21
CA VAL A 161 -3.04 -4.59 0.36
C VAL A 161 -2.00 -5.71 0.35
N ILE A 162 -2.37 -6.94 0.73
CA ILE A 162 -1.44 -8.10 0.70
C ILE A 162 -0.98 -8.37 -0.74
N SER A 163 -1.90 -8.33 -1.71
CA SER A 163 -1.58 -8.51 -3.13
C SER A 163 -0.67 -7.39 -3.68
N GLY A 164 -0.93 -6.15 -3.24
CA GLY A 164 -0.06 -5.01 -3.53
C GLY A 164 1.36 -5.19 -2.98
N ALA A 165 1.49 -5.70 -1.75
CA ALA A 165 2.79 -5.99 -1.14
C ALA A 165 3.59 -7.06 -1.92
N TYR A 166 2.92 -8.11 -2.44
CA TYR A 166 3.57 -9.08 -3.33
C TYR A 166 4.07 -8.42 -4.63
N SER A 167 3.25 -7.55 -5.22
CA SER A 167 3.60 -6.84 -6.45
C SER A 167 4.81 -5.93 -6.26
N LEU A 168 4.83 -5.14 -5.19
CA LEU A 168 5.96 -4.27 -4.83
C LEU A 168 7.22 -5.08 -4.51
N THR A 169 7.08 -6.21 -3.80
CA THR A 169 8.22 -7.10 -3.50
C THR A 169 8.79 -7.69 -4.79
N ARG A 170 7.94 -8.14 -5.71
CA ARG A 170 8.37 -8.62 -7.04
C ARG A 170 9.13 -7.55 -7.81
N GLN A 171 8.64 -6.31 -7.82
CA GLN A 171 9.33 -5.19 -8.48
C GLN A 171 10.70 -4.93 -7.84
N ALA A 172 10.80 -4.96 -6.51
CA ALA A 172 12.07 -4.82 -5.80
C ALA A 172 13.06 -5.96 -6.12
N VAL A 173 12.58 -7.20 -6.28
CA VAL A 173 13.42 -8.33 -6.73
C VAL A 173 13.92 -8.11 -8.16
N GLN A 174 13.07 -7.62 -9.08
CA GLN A 174 13.46 -7.31 -10.45
C GLN A 174 14.49 -6.17 -10.56
N LEU A 175 14.44 -5.23 -9.62
CA LEU A 175 15.45 -4.16 -9.48
C LEU A 175 16.72 -4.60 -8.73
N ASN A 176 16.88 -5.90 -8.45
CA ASN A 176 17.98 -6.47 -7.66
C ASN A 176 18.14 -5.86 -6.25
N MET A 177 17.07 -5.27 -5.70
CA MET A 177 17.08 -4.69 -4.35
C MET A 177 16.83 -5.74 -3.25
N LEU A 178 16.26 -6.88 -3.62
CA LEU A 178 15.98 -8.00 -2.72
C LEU A 178 16.51 -9.32 -3.31
N PRO A 179 16.74 -10.35 -2.47
CA PRO A 179 17.07 -11.69 -2.94
C PRO A 179 15.99 -12.26 -3.84
N ARG A 180 16.38 -13.22 -4.69
CA ARG A 180 15.41 -13.99 -5.47
C ARG A 180 14.49 -14.76 -4.51
N LEU A 181 13.22 -14.36 -4.51
CA LEU A 181 12.17 -15.02 -3.76
C LEU A 181 11.34 -15.90 -4.69
N GLU A 182 10.72 -16.92 -4.12
CA GLU A 182 9.77 -17.77 -4.84
C GLU A 182 8.52 -16.96 -5.21
N ILE A 183 8.17 -16.98 -6.49
CA ILE A 183 7.05 -16.22 -7.08
C ILE A 183 6.16 -17.26 -7.77
N LEU A 184 5.01 -17.53 -7.16
CA LEU A 184 4.02 -18.45 -7.71
C LEU A 184 2.94 -17.65 -8.43
N HIS A 185 2.70 -17.95 -9.70
CA HIS A 185 1.63 -17.31 -10.45
C HIS A 185 0.32 -18.05 -10.16
N THR A 186 -0.65 -17.33 -9.61
CA THR A 186 -1.94 -17.90 -9.21
C THR A 186 -2.98 -17.89 -10.32
N SER A 187 -2.70 -17.20 -11.42
CA SER A 187 -3.54 -17.19 -12.62
C SER A 187 -2.69 -17.27 -13.87
N GLU A 188 -3.12 -18.14 -14.78
CA GLU A 188 -2.52 -18.30 -16.11
C GLU A 188 -2.80 -17.10 -17.02
N LYS A 189 -3.82 -16.29 -16.71
CA LYS A 189 -4.28 -15.18 -17.56
C LYS A 189 -3.84 -13.80 -17.07
N GLN A 190 -3.48 -13.67 -15.80
CA GLN A 190 -3.20 -12.37 -15.16
C GLN A 190 -1.83 -12.38 -14.49
N SER A 191 -0.83 -11.81 -15.15
CA SER A 191 0.55 -11.68 -14.65
C SER A 191 0.64 -10.94 -13.29
N GLY A 192 -0.37 -10.12 -12.97
CA GLY A 192 -0.47 -9.41 -11.69
C GLY A 192 -0.95 -10.25 -10.51
N GLN A 193 -1.42 -11.48 -10.71
CA GLN A 193 -1.91 -12.36 -9.64
C GLN A 193 -0.78 -13.31 -9.18
N VAL A 194 0.00 -12.82 -8.23
CA VAL A 194 1.18 -13.51 -7.70
C VAL A 194 0.97 -13.88 -6.24
N TYR A 195 1.39 -15.07 -5.84
CA TYR A 195 1.51 -15.49 -4.45
C TYR A 195 2.99 -15.67 -4.10
N MET A 196 3.41 -15.08 -2.97
CA MET A 196 4.78 -15.16 -2.47
C MET A 196 4.78 -15.75 -1.06
N PRO A 197 4.99 -17.07 -0.88
CA PRO A 197 4.80 -17.75 0.40
C PRO A 197 5.61 -17.13 1.56
N ARG A 198 6.88 -16.79 1.31
CA ARG A 198 7.76 -16.20 2.34
C ARG A 198 7.31 -14.80 2.75
N VAL A 199 6.88 -13.99 1.80
CA VAL A 199 6.36 -12.64 2.07
C VAL A 199 5.05 -12.73 2.83
N ASN A 200 4.18 -13.68 2.45
CA ASN A 200 2.93 -13.95 3.15
C ASN A 200 3.14 -14.29 4.63
N MET A 201 4.07 -15.23 4.92
CA MET A 201 4.37 -15.61 6.30
C MET A 201 4.96 -14.46 7.10
N LEU A 202 5.86 -13.67 6.50
CA LEU A 202 6.45 -12.51 7.17
C LEU A 202 5.39 -11.45 7.49
N LEU A 203 4.51 -11.12 6.51
CA LEU A 203 3.39 -10.21 6.72
C LEU A 203 2.44 -10.73 7.82
N ALA A 204 2.10 -12.01 7.78
CA ALA A 204 1.24 -12.63 8.80
C ALA A 204 1.82 -12.47 10.21
N LEU A 205 3.10 -12.79 10.37
CA LEU A 205 3.81 -12.67 11.64
C LEU A 205 3.83 -11.23 12.13
N VAL A 206 4.23 -10.27 11.29
CA VAL A 206 4.31 -8.86 11.67
C VAL A 206 2.94 -8.30 12.04
N VAL A 207 1.90 -8.58 11.25
CA VAL A 207 0.53 -8.10 11.53
C VAL A 207 -0.01 -8.71 12.82
N MET A 208 0.18 -10.01 13.06
CA MET A 208 -0.25 -10.64 14.31
C MET A 208 0.49 -10.06 15.52
N LEU A 209 1.80 -9.83 15.43
CA LEU A 209 2.58 -9.18 16.49
C LEU A 209 2.08 -7.77 16.78
N LEU A 210 1.75 -6.98 15.75
CA LEU A 210 1.19 -5.65 15.93
C LEU A 210 -0.18 -5.69 16.63
N VAL A 211 -1.06 -6.63 16.24
CA VAL A 211 -2.38 -6.79 16.88
C VAL A 211 -2.25 -7.16 18.36
N VAL A 212 -1.33 -8.06 18.71
CA VAL A 212 -1.07 -8.43 20.11
C VAL A 212 -0.41 -7.29 20.88
N GLY A 213 0.57 -6.61 20.28
CA GLY A 213 1.34 -5.55 20.93
C GLY A 213 0.52 -4.28 21.21
N PHE A 214 -0.38 -3.90 20.29
CA PHE A 214 -1.19 -2.69 20.45
C PHE A 214 -2.55 -2.94 21.12
N GLY A 215 -3.17 -4.11 20.91
CA GLY A 215 -4.42 -4.56 21.55
C GLY A 215 -5.69 -3.81 21.11
N GLU A 216 -5.61 -2.50 20.89
CA GLU A 216 -6.71 -1.60 20.52
C GLU A 216 -6.54 -1.02 19.11
N SER A 217 -7.66 -0.87 18.41
CA SER A 217 -7.71 -0.33 17.04
C SER A 217 -7.29 1.14 16.96
N SER A 218 -7.61 1.95 17.98
CA SER A 218 -7.22 3.36 18.08
C SER A 218 -5.70 3.54 18.08
N LYS A 219 -4.99 2.73 18.87
CA LYS A 219 -3.52 2.77 18.97
C LYS A 219 -2.86 2.26 17.68
N LEU A 220 -3.43 1.23 17.03
CA LEU A 220 -2.98 0.77 15.71
C LEU A 220 -3.19 1.84 14.63
N ALA A 221 -4.29 2.59 14.67
CA ALA A 221 -4.58 3.63 13.69
C ALA A 221 -3.55 4.77 13.74
N SER A 222 -3.12 5.17 14.93
CA SER A 222 -2.03 6.14 15.09
C SER A 222 -0.69 5.64 14.57
N ALA A 223 -0.44 4.32 14.59
CA ALA A 223 0.86 3.75 14.22
C ALA A 223 1.20 3.84 12.73
N TYR A 224 0.19 3.78 11.84
CA TYR A 224 0.42 3.72 10.39
C TYR A 224 0.37 5.08 9.67
N GLY A 225 -0.25 6.10 10.27
CA GLY A 225 -0.46 7.41 9.63
C GLY A 225 0.83 8.10 9.15
N ILE A 226 1.94 7.89 9.86
CA ILE A 226 3.26 8.45 9.50
C ILE A 226 3.78 7.87 8.19
N SER A 227 3.65 6.56 7.99
CA SER A 227 4.11 5.94 6.74
C SER A 227 3.33 6.45 5.53
N VAL A 228 2.02 6.66 5.68
CA VAL A 228 1.16 7.11 4.58
C VAL A 228 1.41 8.58 4.25
N THR A 229 1.48 9.46 5.27
CA THR A 229 1.84 10.87 5.07
C THR A 229 3.25 11.03 4.49
N GLY A 230 4.22 10.22 4.95
CA GLY A 230 5.56 10.18 4.38
C GLY A 230 5.56 9.74 2.91
N ASN A 231 4.76 8.74 2.55
CA ASN A 231 4.57 8.33 1.17
C ASN A 231 4.00 9.47 0.31
N MET A 232 3.01 10.22 0.81
CA MET A 232 2.43 11.36 0.09
C MET A 232 3.46 12.45 -0.22
N LEU A 233 4.28 12.83 0.77
CA LEU A 233 5.39 13.79 0.56
C LEU A 233 6.36 13.33 -0.53
N VAL A 234 6.71 12.04 -0.54
CA VAL A 234 7.56 11.47 -1.59
C VAL A 234 6.84 11.54 -2.94
N THR A 235 5.55 11.20 -3.02
CA THR A 235 4.80 11.27 -4.28
C THR A 235 4.63 12.70 -4.79
N THR A 236 4.45 13.70 -3.93
CA THR A 236 4.41 15.12 -4.29
C THR A 236 5.76 15.58 -4.84
N THR A 237 6.86 15.11 -4.24
CA THR A 237 8.22 15.36 -4.76
C THR A 237 8.43 14.68 -6.12
N LEU A 238 7.99 13.44 -6.29
CA LEU A 238 8.06 12.73 -7.56
C LEU A 238 7.20 13.41 -8.64
N LEU A 239 6.02 13.93 -8.29
CA LEU A 239 5.16 14.67 -9.20
C LEU A 239 5.88 15.89 -9.76
N PHE A 240 6.60 16.65 -8.93
CA PHE A 240 7.43 17.76 -9.40
C PHE A 240 8.49 17.32 -10.42
N ILE A 241 9.18 16.21 -10.15
CA ILE A 241 10.17 15.64 -11.07
C ILE A 241 9.52 15.21 -12.38
N VAL A 242 8.35 14.56 -12.33
CA VAL A 242 7.61 14.12 -13.52
C VAL A 242 7.16 15.33 -14.36
N MET A 243 6.57 16.34 -13.73
CA MET A 243 6.11 17.56 -14.41
C MET A 243 7.26 18.27 -15.14
N THR A 244 8.43 18.37 -14.50
CA THR A 244 9.58 19.09 -15.04
C THR A 244 10.40 18.26 -16.04
N ARG A 245 10.66 16.98 -15.77
CA ARG A 245 11.56 16.14 -16.57
C ARG A 245 10.87 15.35 -17.66
N ILE A 246 9.66 14.86 -17.41
CA ILE A 246 8.93 13.98 -18.35
C ILE A 246 7.93 14.81 -19.15
N TRP A 247 7.06 15.57 -18.49
CA TRP A 247 6.05 16.40 -19.16
C TRP A 247 6.61 17.72 -19.67
N ARG A 248 7.84 18.09 -19.25
CA ARG A 248 8.55 19.31 -19.68
C ARG A 248 7.71 20.59 -19.48
N TRP A 249 6.96 20.67 -18.40
CA TRP A 249 6.24 21.88 -18.02
C TRP A 249 7.20 23.01 -17.68
N ASN A 250 6.74 24.25 -17.86
CA ASN A 250 7.46 25.41 -17.34
C ASN A 250 7.59 25.32 -15.81
N ILE A 251 8.71 25.78 -15.26
CA ILE A 251 9.05 25.59 -13.84
C ILE A 251 8.05 26.30 -12.92
N TRP A 252 7.51 27.44 -13.34
CA TRP A 252 6.58 28.23 -12.52
C TRP A 252 5.26 27.52 -12.23
N PRO A 253 4.48 27.01 -13.21
CA PRO A 253 3.33 26.17 -12.95
C PRO A 253 3.65 24.92 -12.13
N ALA A 254 4.78 24.27 -12.40
CA ALA A 254 5.19 23.07 -11.68
C ALA A 254 5.45 23.37 -10.19
N VAL A 255 6.17 24.46 -9.89
CA VAL A 255 6.42 24.91 -8.52
C VAL A 255 5.13 25.32 -7.84
N ALA A 256 4.28 26.13 -8.48
CA ALA A 256 3.03 26.59 -7.90
C ALA A 256 2.13 25.43 -7.47
N LEU A 257 1.94 24.43 -8.36
CA LEU A 257 1.14 23.26 -8.06
C LEU A 257 1.77 22.39 -6.97
N THR A 258 3.10 22.21 -7.02
CA THR A 258 3.82 21.42 -6.01
C THR A 258 3.73 22.07 -4.64
N VAL A 259 3.83 23.39 -4.53
CA VAL A 259 3.73 24.12 -3.26
C VAL A 259 2.34 23.93 -2.63
N VAL A 260 1.28 23.98 -3.44
CA VAL A 260 -0.09 23.76 -2.95
C VAL A 260 -0.23 22.36 -2.35
N PHE A 261 0.21 21.32 -3.06
CA PHE A 261 0.15 19.94 -2.52
C PHE A 261 1.09 19.72 -1.34
N ALA A 262 2.32 20.24 -1.42
CA ALA A 262 3.31 20.11 -0.36
C ALA A 262 2.84 20.79 0.94
N LEU A 263 2.13 21.93 0.87
CA LEU A 263 1.59 22.59 2.06
C LEU A 263 0.57 21.71 2.79
N ILE A 264 -0.30 21.03 2.04
CA ILE A 264 -1.27 20.08 2.58
C ILE A 264 -0.56 18.87 3.19
N ASP A 265 0.36 18.25 2.43
CA ASP A 265 1.08 17.05 2.86
C ASP A 265 1.97 17.32 4.07
N ILE A 266 2.68 18.46 4.10
CA ILE A 266 3.50 18.88 5.24
C ILE A 266 2.62 19.14 6.46
N GLY A 267 1.44 19.75 6.28
CA GLY A 267 0.48 19.93 7.38
C GLY A 267 0.06 18.60 8.00
N PHE A 268 -0.30 17.62 7.17
CA PHE A 268 -0.65 16.28 7.65
C PHE A 268 0.53 15.53 8.25
N PHE A 269 1.71 15.63 7.65
CA PHE A 269 2.92 15.00 8.17
C PHE A 269 3.32 15.59 9.52
N ALA A 270 3.28 16.92 9.67
CA ALA A 270 3.55 17.61 10.92
C ALA A 270 2.55 17.21 12.02
N SER A 271 1.27 17.03 11.69
CA SER A 271 0.27 16.55 12.65
C SER A 271 0.50 15.08 13.04
N ASN A 272 0.96 14.23 12.12
CA ASN A 272 1.21 12.81 12.38
C ASN A 272 2.55 12.53 13.06
N ILE A 273 3.57 13.38 12.92
CA ILE A 273 4.89 13.14 13.54
C ILE A 273 4.83 13.20 15.07
N VAL A 274 3.88 13.95 15.64
CA VAL A 274 3.68 13.99 17.10
C VAL A 274 3.23 12.62 17.62
N LYS A 275 2.51 11.84 16.80
CA LYS A 275 2.04 10.48 17.13
C LYS A 275 3.13 9.40 17.07
N VAL A 276 4.38 9.74 16.74
CA VAL A 276 5.52 8.79 16.80
C VAL A 276 5.58 8.13 18.17
N PHE A 277 5.46 8.93 19.23
CA PHE A 277 5.54 8.46 20.61
C PHE A 277 4.32 7.67 21.05
N GLU A 278 3.19 7.80 20.35
CA GLU A 278 1.92 7.10 20.64
C GLU A 278 1.78 5.77 19.88
N GLY A 279 2.79 5.39 19.08
CA GLY A 279 2.78 4.13 18.32
C GLY A 279 3.35 4.24 16.92
N GLY A 280 3.49 5.46 16.38
CA GLY A 280 4.05 5.69 15.05
C GLY A 280 5.47 5.17 14.84
N TRP A 281 6.24 4.98 15.92
CA TRP A 281 7.57 4.38 15.86
C TRP A 281 7.57 2.96 15.25
N ALA A 282 6.47 2.20 15.38
CA ALA A 282 6.40 0.82 14.91
C ALA A 282 6.53 0.74 13.38
N SER A 283 5.86 1.64 12.66
CA SER A 283 5.91 1.68 11.19
C SER A 283 7.28 2.17 10.69
N LEU A 284 7.89 3.12 11.39
CA LEU A 284 9.27 3.55 11.15
C LEU A 284 10.29 2.42 11.39
N ALA A 285 10.11 1.62 12.44
CA ALA A 285 10.97 0.48 12.73
C ALA A 285 10.90 -0.58 11.63
N VAL A 286 9.68 -0.90 11.15
CA VAL A 286 9.49 -1.82 10.02
C VAL A 286 10.15 -1.27 8.75
N ALA A 287 9.93 0.01 8.44
CA ALA A 287 10.56 0.66 7.28
C ALA A 287 12.09 0.61 7.36
N PHE A 288 12.66 0.94 8.53
CA PHE A 288 14.09 0.89 8.77
C PHE A 288 14.66 -0.53 8.58
N ALA A 289 13.99 -1.55 9.11
CA ALA A 289 14.41 -2.95 8.95
C ALA A 289 14.41 -3.39 7.48
N ILE A 290 13.39 -3.01 6.72
CA ILE A 290 13.31 -3.31 5.28
C ILE A 290 14.43 -2.59 4.51
N ILE A 291 14.64 -1.29 4.76
CA ILE A 291 15.69 -0.49 4.12
C ILE A 291 17.08 -1.08 4.44
N LEU A 292 17.33 -1.44 5.70
CA LEU A 292 18.58 -2.06 6.11
C LEU A 292 18.81 -3.39 5.39
N GLY A 293 17.77 -4.22 5.27
CA GLY A 293 17.81 -5.47 4.51
C GLY A 293 18.14 -5.24 3.03
N MET A 294 17.45 -4.29 2.38
CA MET A 294 17.69 -3.94 0.97
C MET A 294 19.10 -3.38 0.77
N TRP A 295 19.55 -2.48 1.64
CA TRP A 295 20.88 -1.88 1.54
C TRP A 295 21.99 -2.93 1.72
N THR A 296 21.82 -3.83 2.69
CA THR A 296 22.74 -4.95 2.93
C THR A 296 22.78 -5.88 1.72
N TRP A 297 21.63 -6.21 1.13
CA TRP A 297 21.55 -7.08 -0.04
C TRP A 297 22.20 -6.46 -1.28
N VAL A 298 21.90 -5.20 -1.59
CA VAL A 298 22.48 -4.49 -2.74
C VAL A 298 24.00 -4.40 -2.61
N ARG A 299 24.50 -4.03 -1.43
CA ARG A 299 25.94 -3.93 -1.17
C ARG A 299 26.62 -5.29 -1.21
N GLY A 300 26.02 -6.31 -0.60
CA GLY A 300 26.53 -7.68 -0.56
C GLY A 300 26.59 -8.31 -1.95
N SER A 301 25.52 -8.15 -2.74
CA SER A 301 25.44 -8.64 -4.12
C SER A 301 26.50 -7.98 -5.00
N ARG A 302 26.70 -6.65 -4.86
CA ARG A 302 27.75 -5.93 -5.58
C ARG A 302 29.15 -6.42 -5.19
N TYR A 303 29.41 -6.61 -3.90
CA TYR A 303 30.69 -7.12 -3.43
C TYR A 303 30.97 -8.55 -3.92
N LEU A 304 29.96 -9.42 -3.88
CA LEU A 304 30.07 -10.79 -4.40
C LEU A 304 30.33 -10.78 -5.91
N PHE A 305 29.63 -9.93 -6.66
CA PHE A 305 29.84 -9.75 -8.09
C PHE A 305 31.28 -9.30 -8.39
N ASP A 306 31.76 -8.25 -7.73
CA ASP A 306 33.12 -7.73 -7.91
C ASP A 306 34.20 -8.77 -7.53
N LYS A 307 33.97 -9.59 -6.49
CA LYS A 307 34.89 -10.65 -6.08
C LYS A 307 34.90 -11.83 -7.05
N THR A 308 33.74 -12.20 -7.58
CA THR A 308 33.61 -13.28 -8.57
C THR A 308 34.29 -12.87 -9.87
N ARG A 309 34.12 -11.62 -10.31
CA ARG A 309 34.77 -11.09 -11.53
C ARG A 309 36.29 -11.12 -11.48
N ARG A 310 36.91 -11.01 -10.29
CA ARG A 310 38.38 -11.14 -10.16
C ARG A 310 38.89 -12.55 -10.48
N ASN A 311 38.03 -13.55 -10.38
CA ASN A 311 38.35 -14.95 -10.68
C ASN A 311 37.87 -15.38 -12.06
N GLU A 312 37.04 -14.57 -12.74
CA GLU A 312 36.54 -14.86 -14.08
C GLU A 312 37.53 -14.40 -15.14
N ILE A 313 37.64 -15.20 -16.20
CA ILE A 313 38.57 -14.93 -17.30
C ILE A 313 37.85 -14.08 -18.35
N PRO A 314 38.46 -12.97 -18.83
CA PRO A 314 37.88 -12.16 -19.90
C PRO A 314 37.58 -13.02 -21.14
N LEU A 315 36.40 -12.85 -21.72
CA LEU A 315 35.96 -13.67 -22.86
C LEU A 315 36.92 -13.55 -24.05
N ASP A 316 37.43 -12.34 -24.31
CA ASP A 316 38.40 -12.07 -25.38
C ASP A 316 39.71 -12.83 -25.16
N PHE A 317 40.18 -12.91 -23.91
CA PHE A 317 41.39 -13.66 -23.56
C PHE A 317 41.18 -15.16 -23.76
N LEU A 318 40.01 -15.69 -23.36
CA LEU A 318 39.65 -17.08 -23.60
C LEU A 318 39.55 -17.38 -25.10
N ALA A 319 38.86 -16.53 -25.88
CA ALA A 319 38.72 -16.67 -27.31
C ALA A 319 40.09 -16.67 -28.02
N ALA A 320 41.00 -15.77 -27.64
CA ALA A 320 42.36 -15.73 -28.16
C ALA A 320 43.16 -17.02 -27.86
N ASN A 321 42.98 -17.61 -26.67
CA ASN A 321 43.64 -18.86 -26.31
C ASN A 321 43.06 -20.08 -27.07
N LEU A 322 41.74 -20.14 -27.26
CA LEU A 322 41.08 -21.21 -28.02
C LEU A 322 41.44 -21.16 -29.51
N LEU A 323 41.71 -19.97 -30.06
CA LEU A 323 42.25 -19.83 -31.42
C LEU A 323 43.67 -20.38 -31.55
N LYS A 324 44.51 -20.20 -30.51
CA LYS A 324 45.89 -20.73 -30.49
C LYS A 324 45.93 -22.25 -30.28
N LYS A 325 45.07 -22.79 -29.42
CA LYS A 325 44.99 -24.22 -29.13
C LYS A 325 43.53 -24.66 -29.23
N LYS A 326 43.17 -25.21 -30.40
CA LYS A 326 41.80 -25.65 -30.66
C LYS A 326 41.41 -26.79 -29.71
N PRO A 327 40.30 -26.66 -28.95
CA PRO A 327 39.80 -27.73 -28.10
C PRO A 327 39.26 -28.88 -28.94
N GLN A 328 39.08 -30.04 -28.31
CA GLN A 328 38.46 -31.19 -28.97
C GLN A 328 36.98 -30.90 -29.18
N LEU A 329 36.51 -30.94 -30.42
CA LEU A 329 35.11 -30.69 -30.76
C LEU A 329 34.31 -31.99 -30.67
N VAL A 330 33.21 -31.95 -29.91
CA VAL A 330 32.21 -33.01 -29.80
C VAL A 330 30.92 -32.59 -30.52
N SER A 331 30.18 -33.55 -31.06
CA SER A 331 28.93 -33.28 -31.77
C SER A 331 27.86 -32.75 -30.81
N GLY A 332 27.32 -31.56 -31.10
CA GLY A 332 26.28 -30.89 -30.30
C GLY A 332 26.47 -29.38 -30.22
N THR A 333 25.51 -28.68 -29.60
CA THR A 333 25.61 -27.24 -29.30
C THR A 333 25.29 -27.02 -27.83
N ALA A 334 26.26 -26.50 -27.07
CA ALA A 334 26.05 -26.09 -25.69
C ALA A 334 25.77 -24.59 -25.63
N VAL A 335 24.76 -24.18 -24.86
CA VAL A 335 24.42 -22.77 -24.63
C VAL A 335 24.67 -22.45 -23.16
N PHE A 336 25.62 -21.55 -22.90
CA PHE A 336 25.95 -21.07 -21.56
C PHE A 336 25.35 -19.68 -21.35
N LEU A 337 24.39 -19.57 -20.44
CA LEU A 337 23.79 -18.28 -20.10
C LEU A 337 24.68 -17.53 -19.11
N THR A 338 25.06 -16.30 -19.45
CA THR A 338 25.78 -15.40 -18.56
C THR A 338 25.04 -14.08 -18.44
N SER A 339 25.06 -13.49 -17.23
CA SER A 339 24.56 -12.13 -17.00
C SER A 339 25.60 -11.04 -17.33
N ASP A 340 26.87 -11.42 -17.49
CA ASP A 340 27.96 -10.52 -17.88
C ASP A 340 28.45 -10.86 -19.29
N PRO A 341 28.31 -9.94 -20.27
CA PRO A 341 28.74 -10.18 -21.65
C PRO A 341 30.27 -10.15 -21.84
N LEU A 342 31.04 -9.63 -20.86
CA LEU A 342 32.50 -9.46 -20.99
C LEU A 342 33.31 -10.62 -20.42
N SER A 343 32.69 -11.46 -19.60
CA SER A 343 33.37 -12.51 -18.83
C SER A 343 32.93 -13.89 -19.30
N ALA A 344 33.90 -14.81 -19.43
CA ALA A 344 33.59 -16.20 -19.77
C ALA A 344 32.92 -16.90 -18.58
N PRO A 345 31.71 -17.49 -18.74
CA PRO A 345 31.04 -18.16 -17.64
C PRO A 345 31.87 -19.35 -17.14
N THR A 346 31.94 -19.54 -15.83
CA THR A 346 32.70 -20.65 -15.20
C THR A 346 32.27 -22.03 -15.70
N ALA A 347 30.99 -22.20 -16.02
CA ALA A 347 30.47 -23.43 -16.64
C ALA A 347 31.10 -23.73 -18.01
N LEU A 348 31.41 -22.70 -18.81
CA LEU A 348 32.15 -22.85 -20.06
C LEU A 348 33.58 -23.28 -19.78
N MET A 349 34.24 -22.68 -18.78
CA MET A 349 35.62 -23.02 -18.40
C MET A 349 35.78 -24.47 -17.94
N HIS A 350 34.79 -25.04 -17.26
CA HIS A 350 34.81 -26.46 -16.86
C HIS A 350 34.52 -27.44 -18.01
N SER A 351 34.02 -26.93 -19.14
CA SER A 351 33.61 -27.74 -20.31
C SER A 351 34.61 -27.69 -21.47
N LEU A 352 35.71 -26.93 -21.32
CA LEU A 352 36.78 -26.73 -22.31
C LEU A 352 38.02 -27.60 -22.00
#